data_AF-A0A1H3RCG5-F1
#
_entry.id   AF-A0A1H3RCG5-F1
#
_cell.length_a   1.000
_cell.length_b   1.000
_cell.length_c   1.000
_cell.angle_alpha   90.00
_cell.angle_beta   90.00
_cell.angle_gamma   90.00
#
_symmetry.space_group_name_H-M   'P 1'
#
loop_
_entity.id
_entity.type
_entity.pdbx_description
1 polymer ?
#
loop_
_entity_poly.entity_id
_entity_poly.type
_entity_poly.pdbx_seq_one_letter_code
_entity_poly.pdbx_strand_id
1 'polypeptide(L)'
;MSRSPRDVHDVAEQKLCTGCGVCAYLAPDEVRMGDVLEYGRRPLPLVSVRGPGAAAALSCCPGVKLEHDSGEAGPGEYADLRAAWGPVLRVYEGYAADPEIRFAGSSGGVATALSAFLIEQEGMTGALHIGARADVPYLNEARLSRSRDELLANAGSRYAPASPCERLDLVEAGETPSVFIGKPCDVAAVSMARRERPELDRKVGLTIAVFCAGTPSTQGTLEMLKVMGVDDPSTISHVAYRGNGWPGNARTGVAGETDERTLTYEQSWGDILQKHRQWRCYLCADHTGEFADVAVGDPWYRPTAGDPGRSLVLARTERGLKLIEAAIAAGALVLEQVGPELLPASQPNLLRARGAVWGRMVTLRAAGLMTPRTRHLPMARMWRDNLSAKEKLQSTVGTVRRIRRKSLRAPADLTPME
;
A
#
# COMPACT_ATOMS: atom_id res chain seq x y z
N MET A 1 -19.91 18.79 -13.23
CA MET A 1 -19.36 18.46 -11.89
C MET A 1 -19.44 16.94 -11.71
N SER A 2 -18.40 16.30 -11.16
CA SER A 2 -18.43 14.86 -10.84
C SER A 2 -19.35 14.64 -9.62
N ARG A 3 -20.11 13.54 -9.60
CA ARG A 3 -20.92 13.18 -8.43
C ARG A 3 -19.99 12.93 -7.23
N SER A 4 -20.40 13.35 -6.04
CA SER A 4 -19.70 13.01 -4.79
C SER A 4 -20.36 11.79 -4.15
N PRO A 5 -19.58 10.86 -3.56
CA PRO A 5 -20.13 9.72 -2.85
C PRO A 5 -20.86 10.17 -1.59
N ARG A 6 -21.95 9.48 -1.26
CA ARG A 6 -22.79 9.78 -0.08
C ARG A 6 -22.18 9.24 1.22
N ASP A 7 -21.57 8.07 1.15
CA ASP A 7 -20.96 7.33 2.25
C ASP A 7 -19.85 6.42 1.71
N VAL A 8 -19.22 5.65 2.60
CA VAL A 8 -18.11 4.75 2.25
C VAL A 8 -18.54 3.52 1.44
N HIS A 9 -19.82 3.15 1.51
CA HIS A 9 -20.40 2.05 0.72
C HIS A 9 -20.57 2.48 -0.73
N ASP A 10 -21.03 3.71 -0.99
CA ASP A 10 -21.07 4.32 -2.32
C ASP A 10 -19.66 4.36 -2.94
N VAL A 11 -18.62 4.70 -2.15
CA VAL A 11 -17.21 4.62 -2.61
C VAL A 11 -16.83 3.19 -3.04
N ALA A 12 -17.26 2.18 -2.31
CA ALA A 12 -17.01 0.77 -2.61
C ALA A 12 -17.77 0.30 -3.86
N GLU A 13 -19.06 0.59 -3.95
CA GLU A 13 -19.93 0.26 -5.08
C GLU A 13 -19.45 0.91 -6.39
N GLN A 14 -18.93 2.14 -6.32
CA GLN A 14 -18.34 2.84 -7.46
C GLN A 14 -16.91 2.37 -7.80
N LYS A 15 -16.44 1.29 -7.17
CA LYS A 15 -15.11 0.67 -7.40
C LYS A 15 -13.95 1.63 -7.10
N LEU A 16 -14.16 2.56 -6.16
CA LEU A 16 -13.19 3.56 -5.71
C LEU A 16 -12.58 3.22 -4.34
N CYS A 17 -13.08 2.22 -3.62
CA CYS A 17 -12.50 1.82 -2.32
C CYS A 17 -11.08 1.25 -2.49
N THR A 18 -10.15 1.60 -1.57
CA THR A 18 -8.80 1.01 -1.49
C THR A 18 -8.72 -0.24 -0.61
N GLY A 19 -9.75 -0.48 0.21
CA GLY A 19 -9.72 -1.55 1.22
C GLY A 19 -8.89 -1.24 2.46
N CYS A 20 -8.49 0.01 2.71
CA CYS A 20 -7.58 0.35 3.83
C CYS A 20 -8.13 0.03 5.24
N GLY A 21 -9.46 0.08 5.43
CA GLY A 21 -10.10 -0.26 6.71
C GLY A 21 -10.38 0.92 7.66
N VAL A 22 -9.96 2.15 7.32
CA VAL A 22 -10.09 3.31 8.24
C VAL A 22 -11.55 3.59 8.65
N CYS A 23 -12.51 3.25 7.79
CA CYS A 23 -13.94 3.41 8.06
C CYS A 23 -14.44 2.48 9.15
N ALA A 24 -13.93 1.24 9.23
CA ALA A 24 -14.27 0.32 10.31
C ALA A 24 -13.68 0.76 11.65
N TYR A 25 -12.52 1.44 11.64
CA TYR A 25 -11.96 2.04 12.85
C TYR A 25 -12.75 3.28 13.31
N LEU A 26 -13.14 4.17 12.39
CA LEU A 26 -13.84 5.41 12.73
C LEU A 26 -15.33 5.23 13.04
N ALA A 27 -15.93 4.15 12.55
CA ALA A 27 -17.35 3.81 12.73
C ALA A 27 -17.52 2.30 13.02
N PRO A 28 -16.96 1.78 14.13
CA PRO A 28 -16.89 0.34 14.41
C PRO A 28 -18.25 -0.32 14.61
N ASP A 29 -19.25 0.43 15.09
CA ASP A 29 -20.61 -0.06 15.27
C ASP A 29 -21.44 -0.05 13.96
N GLU A 30 -20.94 0.63 12.91
CA GLU A 30 -21.66 0.82 11.65
C GLU A 30 -21.03 0.04 10.49
N VAL A 31 -19.72 -0.17 10.52
CA VAL A 31 -18.94 -0.72 9.40
C VAL A 31 -17.99 -1.80 9.89
N ARG A 32 -18.04 -2.96 9.24
CA ARG A 32 -16.96 -3.96 9.29
C ARG A 32 -16.33 -4.11 7.93
N MET A 33 -15.09 -4.62 7.89
CA MET A 33 -14.46 -4.98 6.62
C MET A 33 -14.66 -6.48 6.34
N GLY A 34 -15.06 -6.80 5.11
CA GLY A 34 -15.11 -8.19 4.61
C GLY A 34 -14.35 -8.33 3.31
N ASP A 35 -13.89 -9.54 2.99
CA ASP A 35 -13.23 -9.80 1.70
C ASP A 35 -14.27 -10.15 0.65
N VAL A 36 -14.26 -9.45 -0.48
CA VAL A 36 -15.11 -9.71 -1.64
C VAL A 36 -14.23 -10.25 -2.75
N LEU A 37 -14.47 -11.46 -3.23
CA LEU A 37 -13.53 -12.22 -4.08
C LEU A 37 -12.86 -11.41 -5.21
N GLU A 38 -13.65 -10.67 -5.99
CA GLU A 38 -13.16 -9.87 -7.13
C GLU A 38 -12.59 -8.49 -6.74
N TYR A 39 -12.97 -7.98 -5.57
CA TYR A 39 -12.70 -6.60 -5.16
C TYR A 39 -11.74 -6.51 -3.97
N GLY A 40 -11.48 -7.60 -3.24
CA GLY A 40 -10.77 -7.64 -1.99
C GLY A 40 -11.55 -7.03 -0.82
N ARG A 41 -10.83 -6.56 0.20
CA ARG A 41 -11.40 -5.94 1.40
C ARG A 41 -12.33 -4.75 1.10
N ARG A 42 -13.57 -4.79 1.57
CA ARG A 42 -14.61 -3.77 1.37
C ARG A 42 -15.38 -3.48 2.66
N PRO A 43 -15.85 -2.24 2.86
CA PRO A 43 -16.75 -1.91 3.97
C PRO A 43 -18.10 -2.58 3.73
N LEU A 44 -18.60 -3.28 4.74
CA LEU A 44 -19.90 -3.91 4.77
C LEU A 44 -20.72 -3.27 5.90
N PRO A 45 -21.99 -2.94 5.65
CA PRO A 45 -22.83 -2.32 6.67
C PRO A 45 -23.16 -3.33 7.78
N LEU A 46 -23.02 -2.92 9.04
CA LEU A 46 -23.54 -3.66 10.21
C LEU A 46 -24.97 -3.22 10.52
N VAL A 47 -25.20 -1.90 10.46
CA VAL A 47 -26.50 -1.24 10.64
C VAL A 47 -26.66 -0.15 9.58
N SER A 48 -27.75 0.61 9.62
CA SER A 48 -27.88 1.80 8.77
C SER A 48 -26.81 2.81 9.14
N VAL A 49 -25.97 3.17 8.16
CA VAL A 49 -24.80 4.03 8.36
C VAL A 49 -25.25 5.49 8.39
N ARG A 50 -25.51 5.99 9.60
CA ARG A 50 -26.10 7.32 9.86
C ARG A 50 -25.56 7.84 11.19
N GLY A 51 -24.39 8.45 11.17
CA GLY A 51 -23.81 9.01 12.38
C GLY A 51 -22.56 9.87 12.15
N PRO A 52 -22.05 10.52 13.20
CA PRO A 52 -20.79 11.25 13.16
C PRO A 52 -19.60 10.36 12.75
N GLY A 53 -19.60 9.09 13.17
CA GLY A 53 -18.59 8.09 12.78
C GLY A 53 -18.57 7.88 11.26
N ALA A 54 -19.74 7.69 10.64
CA ALA A 54 -19.86 7.59 9.19
C ALA A 54 -19.34 8.83 8.43
N ALA A 55 -19.61 10.03 8.95
CA ALA A 55 -19.13 11.27 8.34
C ALA A 55 -17.59 11.37 8.40
N ALA A 56 -17.00 11.04 9.55
CA ALA A 56 -15.54 10.97 9.72
C ALA A 56 -14.91 9.89 8.84
N ALA A 57 -15.55 8.72 8.74
CA ALA A 57 -15.12 7.64 7.87
C ALA A 57 -15.05 8.07 6.39
N LEU A 58 -16.02 8.86 5.92
CA LEU A 58 -16.02 9.39 4.56
C LEU A 58 -14.97 10.50 4.38
N SER A 59 -14.82 11.41 5.35
CA SER A 59 -13.83 12.51 5.28
C SER A 59 -12.39 11.99 5.23
N CYS A 60 -12.12 10.87 5.91
CA CYS A 60 -10.83 10.18 5.94
C CYS A 60 -10.66 9.12 4.85
N CYS A 61 -11.62 8.96 3.93
CA CYS A 61 -11.55 7.93 2.91
C CYS A 61 -10.60 8.33 1.76
N PRO A 62 -9.47 7.62 1.54
CA PRO A 62 -8.57 7.94 0.44
C PRO A 62 -9.22 7.70 -0.94
N GLY A 63 -10.35 6.98 -1.01
CA GLY A 63 -11.16 6.85 -2.23
C GLY A 63 -11.95 8.08 -2.63
N VAL A 64 -12.16 8.98 -1.68
CA VAL A 64 -12.85 10.26 -1.91
C VAL A 64 -11.86 11.34 -2.29
N LYS A 65 -10.76 11.48 -1.53
CA LYS A 65 -9.78 12.54 -1.73
C LYS A 65 -8.36 12.15 -1.34
N LEU A 66 -7.38 12.80 -1.95
CA LEU A 66 -5.99 12.87 -1.52
C LEU A 66 -5.50 14.33 -1.69
N GLU A 67 -4.90 14.90 -0.66
CA GLU A 67 -4.47 16.30 -0.69
C GLU A 67 -3.20 16.52 0.15
N HIS A 68 -2.24 17.24 -0.43
CA HIS A 68 -1.16 17.88 0.33
C HIS A 68 -1.57 19.29 0.72
N ASP A 69 -1.00 19.82 1.80
CA ASP A 69 -1.33 21.19 2.26
C ASP A 69 -0.75 22.27 1.32
N SER A 70 0.39 22.00 0.68
CA SER A 70 1.01 22.85 -0.35
C SER A 70 1.40 22.05 -1.58
N GLY A 71 1.49 22.70 -2.75
CA GLY A 71 2.06 22.13 -3.96
C GLY A 71 3.55 22.45 -4.16
N GLU A 72 4.08 23.34 -3.33
CA GLU A 72 5.48 23.76 -3.35
C GLU A 72 6.30 22.88 -2.41
N ALA A 73 7.62 22.89 -2.62
CA ALA A 73 8.55 22.16 -1.78
C ALA A 73 8.75 22.91 -0.46
N GLY A 74 8.65 22.19 0.65
CA GLY A 74 8.99 22.70 1.98
C GLY A 74 10.50 22.85 2.19
N PRO A 75 10.92 23.46 3.31
CA PRO A 75 12.33 23.52 3.68
C PRO A 75 12.99 22.14 3.72
N GLY A 76 14.17 22.01 3.11
CA GLY A 76 14.93 20.75 3.09
C GLY A 76 14.44 19.70 2.09
N GLU A 77 13.29 19.90 1.45
CA GLU A 77 12.76 19.00 0.43
C GLU A 77 13.47 19.18 -0.92
N TYR A 78 13.65 18.08 -1.65
CA TYR A 78 14.11 18.13 -3.04
C TYR A 78 13.01 18.72 -3.93
N ALA A 79 13.18 19.99 -4.32
CA ALA A 79 12.22 20.72 -5.15
C ALA A 79 11.87 20.00 -6.46
N ASP A 80 12.86 19.38 -7.11
CA ASP A 80 12.68 18.66 -8.38
C ASP A 80 11.84 17.38 -8.24
N LEU A 81 11.81 16.78 -7.04
CA LEU A 81 11.00 15.60 -6.77
C LEU A 81 9.56 15.96 -6.39
N ARG A 82 9.32 17.16 -5.84
CA ARG A 82 8.03 17.55 -5.23
C ARG A 82 6.83 17.25 -6.12
N ALA A 83 6.89 17.69 -7.37
CA ALA A 83 5.78 17.54 -8.30
C ALA A 83 5.46 16.06 -8.59
N ALA A 84 6.48 15.24 -8.76
CA ALA A 84 6.40 13.87 -9.29
C ALA A 84 6.42 12.75 -8.25
N TRP A 85 6.88 13.03 -7.03
CA TRP A 85 7.16 12.04 -6.00
C TRP A 85 6.78 12.49 -4.59
N GLY A 86 6.15 13.67 -4.46
CA GLY A 86 5.75 14.24 -3.17
C GLY A 86 6.92 14.81 -2.38
N PRO A 87 6.72 15.08 -1.07
CA PRO A 87 7.76 15.66 -0.22
C PRO A 87 8.82 14.59 0.06
N VAL A 88 10.09 14.89 -0.24
CA VAL A 88 11.24 14.00 -0.01
C VAL A 88 12.38 14.85 0.51
N LEU A 89 12.83 14.58 1.73
CA LEU A 89 13.97 15.24 2.36
C LEU A 89 15.27 14.56 1.98
N ARG A 90 15.31 13.22 2.07
CA ARG A 90 16.51 12.42 1.79
C ARG A 90 16.14 11.13 1.08
N VAL A 91 17.09 10.64 0.29
CA VAL A 91 17.03 9.34 -0.37
C VAL A 91 18.22 8.54 0.13
N TYR A 92 17.96 7.34 0.62
CA TYR A 92 18.98 6.38 1.00
C TYR A 92 18.83 5.10 0.21
N GLU A 93 19.90 4.32 0.18
CA GLU A 93 19.86 2.96 -0.30
C GLU A 93 20.61 2.04 0.67
N GLY A 94 20.05 0.85 0.91
CA GLY A 94 20.75 -0.19 1.64
C GLY A 94 19.80 -1.22 2.22
N TYR A 95 20.06 -1.70 3.44
CA TYR A 95 19.40 -2.88 3.99
C TYR A 95 19.44 -2.94 5.52
N ALA A 96 18.68 -3.88 6.08
CA ALA A 96 18.74 -4.28 7.49
C ALA A 96 20.10 -4.88 7.82
N ALA A 97 20.71 -4.46 8.92
CA ALA A 97 21.98 -5.04 9.38
C ALA A 97 21.83 -6.50 9.81
N ASP A 98 20.66 -6.86 10.35
CA ASP A 98 20.30 -8.24 10.65
C ASP A 98 20.15 -9.07 9.35
N PRO A 99 20.97 -10.10 9.14
CA PRO A 99 20.97 -10.88 7.90
C PRO A 99 19.69 -11.70 7.70
N GLU A 100 19.03 -12.12 8.77
CA GLU A 100 17.78 -12.88 8.71
C GLU A 100 16.63 -11.97 8.26
N ILE A 101 16.54 -10.77 8.83
CA ILE A 101 15.57 -9.75 8.41
C ILE A 101 15.82 -9.32 6.96
N ARG A 102 17.09 -9.10 6.60
CA ARG A 102 17.45 -8.73 5.22
C ARG A 102 17.00 -9.80 4.24
N PHE A 103 17.30 -11.06 4.52
CA PHE A 103 16.96 -12.17 3.64
C PHE A 103 15.45 -12.40 3.54
N ALA A 104 14.73 -12.38 4.67
CA ALA A 104 13.28 -12.57 4.70
C ALA A 104 12.51 -11.45 3.99
N GLY A 105 13.05 -10.22 4.00
CA GLY A 105 12.47 -9.07 3.33
C GLY A 105 12.28 -9.28 1.82
N SER A 106 11.26 -8.65 1.23
CA SER A 106 11.10 -8.62 -0.24
C SER A 106 12.12 -7.75 -0.97
N SER A 107 12.87 -6.95 -0.20
CA SER A 107 13.87 -5.98 -0.63
C SER A 107 14.96 -6.02 0.45
N GLY A 108 15.50 -4.89 0.92
CA GLY A 108 16.52 -4.86 1.97
C GLY A 108 16.03 -5.07 3.41
N GLY A 109 14.77 -5.45 3.67
CA GLY A 109 14.28 -5.68 5.05
C GLY A 109 14.14 -4.42 5.94
N VAL A 110 14.25 -3.22 5.36
CA VAL A 110 14.32 -1.95 6.12
C VAL A 110 13.08 -1.68 6.98
N ALA A 111 11.86 -1.92 6.49
CA ALA A 111 10.65 -1.67 7.26
C ALA A 111 10.60 -2.51 8.55
N THR A 112 10.99 -3.78 8.45
CA THR A 112 11.05 -4.72 9.57
C THR A 112 12.14 -4.32 10.56
N ALA A 113 13.38 -4.07 10.08
CA ALA A 113 14.49 -3.70 10.95
C ALA A 113 14.30 -2.35 11.65
N LEU A 114 13.77 -1.34 10.94
CA LEU A 114 13.44 -0.05 11.56
C LEU A 114 12.37 -0.22 12.63
N SER A 115 11.33 -1.03 12.38
CA SER A 115 10.29 -1.27 13.38
C SER A 115 10.82 -2.04 14.60
N ALA A 116 11.68 -3.03 14.39
CA ALA A 116 12.32 -3.77 15.48
C ALA A 116 13.18 -2.84 16.36
N PHE A 117 14.02 -2.01 15.74
CA PHE A 117 14.81 -0.99 16.44
C PHE A 117 13.93 -0.06 17.29
N LEU A 118 12.82 0.44 16.73
CA LEU A 118 11.94 1.36 17.45
C LEU A 118 11.21 0.71 18.64
N ILE A 119 10.90 -0.58 18.54
CA ILE A 119 10.28 -1.33 19.64
C ILE A 119 11.32 -1.63 20.73
N GLU A 120 12.47 -2.18 20.34
CA GLU A 120 13.45 -2.74 21.27
C GLU A 120 14.34 -1.68 21.93
N GLN A 121 14.63 -0.59 21.21
CA GLN A 121 15.58 0.43 21.67
C GLN A 121 14.92 1.79 21.94
N GLU A 122 13.85 2.14 21.22
CA GLU A 122 13.13 3.42 21.42
C GLU A 122 11.82 3.28 22.22
N GLY A 123 11.48 2.05 22.67
CA GLY A 123 10.37 1.80 23.58
C GLY A 123 8.97 1.96 22.99
N MET A 124 8.83 1.84 21.66
CA MET A 124 7.51 1.83 21.01
C MET A 124 6.73 0.55 21.33
N THR A 125 5.41 0.67 21.46
CA THR A 125 4.54 -0.45 21.89
C THR A 125 4.51 -1.60 20.88
N GLY A 126 4.67 -1.30 19.59
CA GLY A 126 4.65 -2.30 18.54
C GLY A 126 4.59 -1.68 17.15
N ALA A 127 4.38 -2.52 16.15
CA ALA A 127 4.07 -2.12 14.79
C ALA A 127 2.73 -2.70 14.35
N LEU A 128 1.79 -1.83 13.95
CA LEU A 128 0.54 -2.25 13.31
C LEU A 128 0.79 -2.44 11.81
N HIS A 129 0.67 -3.68 11.35
CA HIS A 129 0.87 -4.06 9.95
C HIS A 129 -0.05 -5.23 9.57
N ILE A 130 0.25 -5.89 8.46
CA ILE A 130 -0.51 -7.04 7.96
C ILE A 130 0.29 -8.33 8.15
N GLY A 131 -0.41 -9.39 8.53
CA GLY A 131 0.08 -10.77 8.52
C GLY A 131 -0.86 -11.70 7.76
N ALA A 132 -0.42 -12.93 7.55
CA ALA A 132 -1.32 -14.00 7.10
C ALA A 132 -2.32 -14.33 8.21
N ARG A 133 -3.56 -14.64 7.80
CA ARG A 133 -4.54 -15.26 8.69
C ARG A 133 -4.10 -16.68 9.03
N ALA A 134 -4.25 -17.09 10.29
CA ALA A 134 -3.87 -18.43 10.73
C ALA A 134 -4.79 -19.52 10.18
N ASP A 135 -6.07 -19.21 10.01
CA ASP A 135 -7.11 -20.15 9.55
C ASP A 135 -7.19 -20.23 8.02
N VAL A 136 -6.92 -19.12 7.33
CA VAL A 136 -6.96 -19.05 5.87
C VAL A 136 -5.68 -18.32 5.37
N PRO A 137 -4.54 -19.01 5.19
CA PRO A 137 -3.23 -18.38 5.01
C PRO A 137 -3.04 -17.53 3.76
N TYR A 138 -3.90 -17.70 2.76
CA TYR A 138 -3.94 -16.85 1.55
C TYR A 138 -4.71 -15.53 1.77
N LEU A 139 -5.41 -15.39 2.90
CA LEU A 139 -6.01 -14.14 3.35
C LEU A 139 -5.10 -13.40 4.34
N ASN A 140 -5.48 -12.16 4.63
CA ASN A 140 -4.70 -11.22 5.43
C ASN A 140 -5.51 -10.72 6.63
N GLU A 141 -4.81 -10.42 7.72
CA GLU A 141 -5.36 -9.73 8.89
C GLU A 141 -4.39 -8.67 9.42
N ALA A 142 -4.94 -7.65 10.08
CA ALA A 142 -4.14 -6.66 10.78
C ALA A 142 -3.57 -7.26 12.07
N ARG A 143 -2.29 -7.04 12.33
CA ARG A 143 -1.57 -7.52 13.52
C ARG A 143 -0.75 -6.39 14.13
N LEU A 144 -0.68 -6.37 15.46
CA LEU A 144 0.25 -5.51 16.21
C LEU A 144 1.40 -6.39 16.70
N SER A 145 2.50 -6.41 15.96
CA SER A 145 3.70 -7.15 16.39
C SER A 145 4.52 -6.33 17.39
N ARG A 146 5.02 -6.99 18.43
CA ARG A 146 5.68 -6.37 19.60
C ARG A 146 7.13 -6.81 19.81
N SER A 147 7.69 -7.57 18.88
CA SER A 147 9.08 -8.04 18.95
C SER A 147 9.67 -8.21 17.56
N ARG A 148 11.00 -8.29 17.48
CA ARG A 148 11.72 -8.70 16.26
C ARG A 148 11.14 -9.98 15.65
N ASP A 149 10.91 -11.01 16.46
CA ASP A 149 10.48 -12.32 15.95
C ASP A 149 9.05 -12.29 15.41
N GLU A 150 8.15 -11.56 16.05
CA GLU A 150 6.78 -11.35 15.54
C GLU A 150 6.78 -10.53 14.24
N LEU A 151 7.66 -9.54 14.13
CA LEU A 151 7.86 -8.77 12.89
C LEU A 151 8.44 -9.64 11.77
N LEU A 152 9.45 -10.45 12.09
CA LEU A 152 10.13 -11.33 11.15
C LEU A 152 9.18 -12.42 10.62
N ALA A 153 8.34 -13.00 11.48
CA ALA A 153 7.33 -13.99 11.09
C ALA A 153 6.29 -13.45 10.08
N ASN A 154 6.19 -12.13 9.97
CA ASN A 154 5.31 -11.43 9.03
C ASN A 154 6.09 -10.63 7.97
N ALA A 155 7.39 -10.85 7.85
CA ALA A 155 8.22 -10.20 6.84
C ALA A 155 7.85 -10.69 5.43
N GLY A 156 8.14 -9.84 4.44
CA GLY A 156 7.84 -10.10 3.03
C GLY A 156 6.52 -9.45 2.57
N SER A 157 6.41 -9.26 1.26
CA SER A 157 5.28 -8.59 0.64
C SER A 157 4.13 -9.56 0.48
N ARG A 158 2.91 -9.08 0.75
CA ARG A 158 1.69 -9.84 0.48
C ARG A 158 0.91 -9.13 -0.62
N TYR A 159 0.89 -9.72 -1.82
CA TYR A 159 0.21 -9.16 -2.99
C TYR A 159 -1.28 -9.54 -3.01
N ALA A 160 -1.96 -9.25 -1.91
CA ALA A 160 -3.35 -9.58 -1.67
C ALA A 160 -4.09 -8.43 -0.95
N PRO A 161 -5.44 -8.45 -0.94
CA PRO A 161 -6.22 -7.48 -0.23
C PRO A 161 -5.89 -7.43 1.27
N ALA A 162 -5.85 -6.24 1.85
CA ALA A 162 -5.56 -6.07 3.27
C ALA A 162 -6.08 -4.72 3.79
N SER A 163 -6.48 -4.69 5.06
CA SER A 163 -7.11 -3.56 5.75
C SER A 163 -6.35 -3.13 7.03
N PRO A 164 -5.08 -2.69 6.95
CA PRO A 164 -4.30 -2.43 8.17
C PRO A 164 -4.90 -1.33 9.06
N CYS A 165 -5.69 -0.41 8.49
CA CYS A 165 -6.31 0.66 9.26
C CYS A 165 -7.55 0.21 10.06
N GLU A 166 -8.06 -1.01 9.85
CA GLU A 166 -9.26 -1.49 10.56
C GLU A 166 -9.00 -1.75 12.05
N ARG A 167 -7.72 -1.91 12.42
CA ARG A 167 -7.28 -2.16 13.80
C ARG A 167 -6.46 -1.02 14.41
N LEU A 168 -6.71 0.23 14.00
CA LEU A 168 -6.06 1.40 14.61
C LEU A 168 -6.43 1.57 16.09
N ASP A 169 -7.50 0.92 16.58
CA ASP A 169 -7.81 0.79 18.01
C ASP A 169 -6.64 0.19 18.80
N LEU A 170 -5.89 -0.75 18.21
CA LEU A 170 -4.72 -1.36 18.85
C LEU A 170 -3.57 -0.36 19.06
N VAL A 171 -3.44 0.63 18.17
CA VAL A 171 -2.43 1.70 18.30
C VAL A 171 -2.86 2.68 19.37
N GLU A 172 -4.13 3.10 19.39
CA GLU A 172 -4.65 4.01 20.42
C GLU A 172 -4.60 3.40 21.82
N ALA A 173 -4.87 2.11 21.94
CA ALA A 173 -4.83 1.38 23.22
C ALA A 173 -3.41 1.11 23.74
N GLY A 174 -2.36 1.32 22.92
CA GLY A 174 -0.97 1.12 23.34
C GLY A 174 -0.53 2.11 24.41
N GLU A 175 0.39 1.72 25.29
CA GLU A 175 0.91 2.61 26.35
C GLU A 175 1.79 3.73 25.76
N THR A 176 2.65 3.36 24.82
CA THR A 176 3.57 4.24 24.08
C THR A 176 3.19 4.29 22.60
N PRO A 177 3.79 5.19 21.80
CA PRO A 177 3.53 5.23 20.36
C PRO A 177 3.87 3.91 19.67
N SER A 178 3.22 3.64 18.54
CA SER A 178 3.48 2.49 17.67
C SER A 178 3.90 2.92 16.26
N VAL A 179 4.55 2.01 15.55
CA VAL A 179 4.78 2.12 14.10
C VAL A 179 3.52 1.68 13.36
N PHE A 180 3.18 2.34 12.25
CA PHE A 180 2.18 1.86 11.30
C PHE A 180 2.84 1.55 9.96
N ILE A 181 2.61 0.35 9.43
CA ILE A 181 3.15 -0.08 8.13
C ILE A 181 2.00 -0.39 7.18
N GLY A 182 2.01 0.21 5.99
CA GLY A 182 0.96 -0.02 5.01
C GLY A 182 1.33 0.39 3.59
N LYS A 183 0.38 0.24 2.67
CA LYS A 183 0.48 0.78 1.32
C LYS A 183 0.31 2.31 1.35
N PRO A 184 0.65 3.04 0.27
CA PRO A 184 0.52 4.50 0.24
C PRO A 184 -0.90 4.98 0.56
N CYS A 185 -1.91 4.27 0.07
CA CYS A 185 -3.31 4.58 0.36
C CYS A 185 -3.74 4.28 1.79
N ASP A 186 -3.09 3.34 2.48
CA ASP A 186 -3.35 3.04 3.89
C ASP A 186 -2.75 4.15 4.76
N VAL A 187 -1.51 4.54 4.49
CA VAL A 187 -0.84 5.63 5.20
C VAL A 187 -1.54 6.98 4.96
N ALA A 188 -2.04 7.23 3.75
CA ALA A 188 -2.89 8.41 3.49
C ALA A 188 -4.16 8.41 4.34
N ALA A 189 -4.78 7.25 4.55
CA ALA A 189 -5.96 7.11 5.43
C ALA A 189 -5.61 7.39 6.89
N VAL A 190 -4.48 6.85 7.38
CA VAL A 190 -3.97 7.15 8.73
C VAL A 190 -3.66 8.63 8.89
N SER A 191 -3.00 9.26 7.91
CA SER A 191 -2.68 10.70 7.95
C SER A 191 -3.94 11.57 8.09
N MET A 192 -5.01 11.24 7.37
CA MET A 192 -6.31 11.92 7.54
C MET A 192 -6.96 11.60 8.89
N ALA A 193 -6.95 10.34 9.33
CA ALA A 193 -7.55 9.95 10.61
C ALA A 193 -6.86 10.61 11.82
N ARG A 194 -5.54 10.78 11.78
CA ARG A 194 -4.77 11.50 12.81
C ARG A 194 -5.22 12.96 12.96
N ARG A 195 -5.61 13.63 11.86
CA ARG A 195 -6.14 15.01 11.91
C ARG A 195 -7.50 15.08 12.62
N GLU A 196 -8.30 14.02 12.53
CA GLU A 196 -9.63 13.93 13.16
C GLU A 196 -9.59 13.35 14.59
N ARG A 197 -8.57 12.57 14.93
CA ARG A 197 -8.43 11.83 16.21
C ARG A 197 -7.11 12.19 16.89
N PRO A 198 -7.12 13.16 17.84
CA PRO A 198 -5.91 13.58 18.55
C PRO A 198 -5.18 12.46 19.33
N GLU A 199 -5.92 11.47 19.85
CA GLU A 199 -5.28 10.36 20.56
C GLU A 199 -4.51 9.45 19.59
N LEU A 200 -5.11 9.08 18.45
CA LEU A 200 -4.40 8.41 17.37
C LEU A 200 -3.18 9.22 16.91
N ASP A 201 -3.28 10.55 16.78
CA ASP A 201 -2.16 11.38 16.34
C ASP A 201 -0.93 11.25 17.25
N ARG A 202 -1.17 11.27 18.56
CA ARG A 202 -0.16 11.07 19.62
C ARG A 202 0.41 9.65 19.61
N LYS A 203 -0.41 8.64 19.31
CA LYS A 203 -0.04 7.22 19.39
C LYS A 203 0.59 6.66 18.11
N VAL A 204 0.47 7.33 16.97
CA VAL A 204 1.21 6.98 15.75
C VAL A 204 2.59 7.64 15.76
N GLY A 205 3.60 6.88 16.20
CA GLY A 205 4.98 7.32 16.35
C GLY A 205 5.73 7.43 15.03
N LEU A 206 5.52 6.49 14.11
CA LEU A 206 6.10 6.50 12.77
C LEU A 206 5.16 5.82 11.77
N THR A 207 5.04 6.37 10.57
CA THR A 207 4.38 5.70 9.43
C THR A 207 5.39 5.27 8.38
N ILE A 208 5.33 4.00 7.98
CA ILE A 208 6.15 3.42 6.91
C ILE A 208 5.24 3.00 5.75
N ALA A 209 5.43 3.62 4.59
CA ALA A 209 4.77 3.19 3.36
C ALA A 209 5.67 2.27 2.53
N VAL A 210 5.15 1.14 2.08
CA VAL A 210 5.81 0.34 1.04
C VAL A 210 5.40 0.83 -0.35
N PHE A 211 6.32 0.90 -1.31
CA PHE A 211 6.00 1.26 -2.70
C PHE A 211 4.98 0.26 -3.26
N CYS A 212 3.99 0.75 -4.00
CA CYS A 212 2.85 -0.06 -4.40
C CYS A 212 2.50 0.10 -5.89
N ALA A 213 2.53 -1.00 -6.62
CA ALA A 213 2.09 -1.09 -8.02
C ALA A 213 0.60 -1.46 -8.18
N GLY A 214 -0.15 -1.51 -7.08
CA GLY A 214 -1.59 -1.78 -7.01
C GLY A 214 -1.90 -3.16 -6.43
N THR A 215 -2.98 -3.24 -5.64
CA THR A 215 -3.38 -4.46 -4.93
C THR A 215 -4.21 -5.38 -5.83
N PRO A 216 -3.79 -6.64 -6.05
CA PRO A 216 -4.63 -7.68 -6.64
C PRO A 216 -5.82 -8.04 -5.76
N SER A 217 -6.88 -8.61 -6.34
CA SER A 217 -7.99 -9.21 -5.60
C SER A 217 -7.62 -10.60 -5.05
N THR A 218 -8.46 -11.13 -4.17
CA THR A 218 -8.33 -12.51 -3.67
C THR A 218 -8.45 -13.52 -4.80
N GLN A 219 -9.30 -13.27 -5.80
CA GLN A 219 -9.37 -14.05 -7.04
C GLN A 219 -7.99 -14.22 -7.70
N GLY A 220 -7.17 -13.17 -7.72
CA GLY A 220 -5.83 -13.24 -8.31
C GLY A 220 -4.87 -14.13 -7.53
N THR A 221 -5.01 -14.17 -6.20
CA THR A 221 -4.27 -15.12 -5.36
C THR A 221 -4.72 -16.55 -5.64
N LEU A 222 -6.03 -16.80 -5.71
CA LEU A 222 -6.55 -18.15 -6.01
C LEU A 222 -6.16 -18.63 -7.41
N GLU A 223 -6.14 -17.74 -8.41
CA GLU A 223 -5.64 -18.09 -9.76
C GLU A 223 -4.14 -18.42 -9.73
N MET A 224 -3.32 -17.67 -9.00
CA MET A 224 -1.89 -17.97 -8.83
C MET A 224 -1.68 -19.34 -8.19
N LEU A 225 -2.43 -19.65 -7.13
CA LEU A 225 -2.38 -20.94 -6.43
C LEU A 225 -2.79 -22.09 -7.34
N LYS A 226 -3.82 -21.89 -8.16
CA LYS A 226 -4.24 -22.87 -9.18
C LYS A 226 -3.15 -23.12 -10.22
N VAL A 227 -2.43 -22.08 -10.67
CA VAL A 227 -1.28 -22.24 -11.57
C VAL A 227 -0.13 -23.00 -10.90
N MET A 228 0.03 -22.86 -9.58
CA MET A 228 0.92 -23.72 -8.76
C MET A 228 0.34 -25.13 -8.53
N GLY A 229 -0.76 -25.50 -9.18
CA GLY A 229 -1.40 -26.82 -9.10
C GLY A 229 -2.26 -27.05 -7.86
N VAL A 230 -2.57 -26.02 -7.07
CA VAL A 230 -3.41 -26.15 -5.87
C VAL A 230 -4.87 -26.01 -6.28
N ASP A 231 -5.59 -27.13 -6.38
CA ASP A 231 -7.01 -27.13 -6.76
C ASP A 231 -7.95 -26.79 -5.59
N ASP A 232 -7.63 -27.27 -4.38
CA ASP A 232 -8.36 -26.98 -3.16
C ASP A 232 -7.57 -26.01 -2.25
N PRO A 233 -7.94 -24.72 -2.19
CA PRO A 233 -7.22 -23.73 -1.39
C PRO A 233 -7.37 -23.95 0.13
N SER A 234 -8.30 -24.81 0.59
CA SER A 234 -8.42 -25.13 2.03
C SER A 234 -7.24 -25.97 2.54
N THR A 235 -6.48 -26.60 1.63
CA THR A 235 -5.30 -27.41 1.96
C THR A 235 -4.03 -26.58 2.18
N ILE A 236 -4.07 -25.27 1.95
CA ILE A 236 -2.89 -24.40 1.98
C ILE A 236 -2.42 -24.19 3.42
N SER A 237 -1.14 -24.45 3.67
CA SER A 237 -0.50 -24.21 4.98
C SER A 237 0.15 -22.82 5.09
N HIS A 238 0.68 -22.29 3.99
CA HIS A 238 1.23 -20.94 3.95
C HIS A 238 1.30 -20.41 2.51
N VAL A 239 1.31 -19.07 2.36
CA VAL A 239 1.56 -18.39 1.08
C VAL A 239 2.55 -17.24 1.30
N ALA A 240 3.66 -17.27 0.58
CA ALA A 240 4.62 -16.17 0.47
C ALA A 240 4.61 -15.65 -0.97
N TYR A 241 4.36 -14.36 -1.18
CA TYR A 241 4.34 -13.81 -2.55
C TYR A 241 5.72 -13.35 -3.00
N ARG A 242 6.58 -13.02 -2.04
CA ARG A 242 7.92 -12.49 -2.26
C ARG A 242 8.73 -12.45 -0.96
N GLY A 243 10.04 -12.64 -1.04
CA GLY A 243 10.99 -12.64 0.08
C GLY A 243 11.98 -13.80 -0.07
N ASN A 244 12.82 -14.01 0.95
CA ASN A 244 13.88 -15.02 0.96
C ASN A 244 14.83 -14.88 -0.24
N GLY A 245 15.33 -13.64 -0.40
CA GLY A 245 16.13 -13.19 -1.54
C GLY A 245 15.43 -12.15 -2.40
N TRP A 246 16.18 -11.51 -3.31
CA TRP A 246 15.70 -10.41 -4.14
C TRP A 246 15.82 -10.69 -5.65
N PRO A 247 14.72 -10.74 -6.42
CA PRO A 247 13.35 -10.41 -6.02
C PRO A 247 12.68 -11.50 -5.16
N GLY A 248 13.20 -12.73 -5.13
CA GLY A 248 12.57 -13.87 -4.46
C GLY A 248 11.44 -14.50 -5.30
N ASN A 249 11.01 -15.70 -4.90
CA ASN A 249 9.92 -16.43 -5.56
C ASN A 249 8.63 -16.34 -4.74
N ALA A 250 7.49 -16.44 -5.44
CA ALA A 250 6.23 -16.77 -4.80
C ALA A 250 6.25 -18.27 -4.46
N ARG A 251 5.80 -18.62 -3.26
CA ARG A 251 5.86 -19.98 -2.70
C ARG A 251 4.59 -20.29 -1.93
N THR A 252 4.15 -21.53 -1.99
CA THR A 252 3.02 -22.02 -1.20
C THR A 252 3.30 -23.45 -0.73
N GLY A 253 2.92 -23.72 0.52
CA GLY A 253 2.90 -25.06 1.08
C GLY A 253 1.49 -25.64 1.07
N VAL A 254 1.40 -26.96 0.93
CA VAL A 254 0.15 -27.74 1.02
C VAL A 254 0.27 -28.68 2.21
N ALA A 255 -0.79 -28.77 3.03
CA ALA A 255 -0.82 -29.63 4.21
C ALA A 255 -0.60 -31.10 3.82
N GLY A 256 0.39 -31.74 4.45
CA GLY A 256 0.77 -33.12 4.16
C GLY A 256 1.79 -33.29 3.03
N GLU A 257 2.18 -32.21 2.34
CA GLU A 257 3.27 -32.21 1.36
C GLU A 257 4.56 -31.63 2.00
N THR A 258 5.71 -32.22 1.67
CA THR A 258 7.02 -31.71 2.12
C THR A 258 7.57 -30.63 1.19
N ASP A 259 7.28 -30.74 -0.11
CA ASP A 259 7.81 -29.82 -1.12
C ASP A 259 6.94 -28.56 -1.25
N GLU A 260 7.59 -27.39 -1.31
CA GLU A 260 6.92 -26.14 -1.64
C GLU A 260 6.72 -26.00 -3.14
N ARG A 261 5.59 -25.40 -3.53
CA ARG A 261 5.30 -25.07 -4.92
C ARG A 261 5.70 -23.63 -5.18
N THR A 262 6.35 -23.36 -6.32
CA THR A 262 6.99 -22.06 -6.55
C THR A 262 6.68 -21.47 -7.93
N LEU A 263 6.63 -20.14 -8.00
CA LEU A 263 6.64 -19.36 -9.23
C LEU A 263 7.67 -18.24 -9.10
N THR A 264 8.36 -17.92 -10.19
CA THR A 264 9.22 -16.74 -10.22
C THR A 264 8.41 -15.45 -10.02
N TYR A 265 9.08 -14.35 -9.68
CA TYR A 265 8.41 -13.04 -9.58
C TYR A 265 7.70 -12.65 -10.89
N GLU A 266 8.29 -12.96 -12.05
CA GLU A 266 7.68 -12.66 -13.34
C GLU A 266 6.44 -13.52 -13.60
N GLN A 267 6.48 -14.82 -13.30
CA GLN A 267 5.33 -15.72 -13.44
C GLN A 267 4.18 -15.36 -12.48
N SER A 268 4.50 -15.04 -11.23
CA SER A 268 3.49 -14.69 -10.23
C SER A 268 2.94 -13.27 -10.42
N TRP A 269 3.79 -12.25 -10.27
CA TRP A 269 3.38 -10.85 -10.37
C TRP A 269 3.10 -10.43 -11.82
N GLY A 270 4.03 -10.73 -12.73
CA GLY A 270 3.95 -10.31 -14.13
C GLY A 270 2.83 -10.99 -14.90
N ASP A 271 2.70 -12.31 -14.80
CA ASP A 271 1.72 -13.03 -15.64
C ASP A 271 0.34 -13.14 -15.01
N ILE A 272 0.21 -13.11 -13.67
CA ILE A 272 -1.06 -13.41 -13.00
C ILE A 272 -1.55 -12.20 -12.20
N LEU A 273 -0.89 -11.88 -11.08
CA LEU A 273 -1.42 -10.98 -10.07
C LEU A 273 -1.69 -9.56 -10.58
N GLN A 274 -0.81 -9.00 -11.44
CA GLN A 274 -0.98 -7.64 -11.93
C GLN A 274 -2.25 -7.44 -12.80
N LYS A 275 -2.81 -8.52 -13.35
CA LYS A 275 -4.05 -8.52 -14.15
C LYS A 275 -5.29 -8.39 -13.25
N HIS A 276 -5.18 -8.80 -11.99
CA HIS A 276 -6.21 -8.77 -10.96
C HIS A 276 -6.20 -7.50 -10.11
N ARG A 277 -5.42 -6.48 -10.49
CA ARG A 277 -5.42 -5.20 -9.78
C ARG A 277 -6.79 -4.55 -9.79
N GLN A 278 -7.19 -4.06 -8.62
CA GLN A 278 -8.46 -3.39 -8.42
C GLN A 278 -8.58 -2.12 -9.29
N TRP A 279 -9.79 -1.79 -9.75
CA TRP A 279 -10.03 -0.61 -10.58
C TRP A 279 -9.46 0.68 -9.97
N ARG A 280 -9.67 0.85 -8.67
CA ARG A 280 -9.13 1.98 -7.90
C ARG A 280 -7.62 2.18 -8.06
N CYS A 281 -6.84 1.10 -8.20
CA CYS A 281 -5.39 1.20 -8.37
C CYS A 281 -4.98 1.87 -9.68
N TYR A 282 -5.82 1.82 -10.73
CA TYR A 282 -5.58 2.53 -11.99
C TYR A 282 -5.85 4.04 -11.90
N LEU A 283 -6.46 4.48 -10.79
CA LEU A 283 -6.76 5.88 -10.46
C LEU A 283 -5.92 6.37 -9.26
N CYS A 284 -4.90 5.61 -8.85
CA CYS A 284 -4.06 5.96 -7.71
C CYS A 284 -3.07 7.07 -8.09
N ALA A 285 -3.06 8.16 -7.34
CA ALA A 285 -2.12 9.27 -7.56
C ALA A 285 -0.79 9.11 -6.82
N ASP A 286 -0.71 8.16 -5.88
CA ASP A 286 0.44 7.92 -5.03
C ASP A 286 0.85 6.44 -5.07
N HIS A 287 2.06 6.19 -5.55
CA HIS A 287 2.67 4.86 -5.62
C HIS A 287 3.86 4.70 -4.68
N THR A 288 4.31 5.79 -4.06
CA THR A 288 5.58 5.87 -3.34
C THR A 288 5.43 6.34 -1.89
N GLY A 289 4.20 6.48 -1.40
CA GLY A 289 3.92 6.79 -0.01
C GLY A 289 4.14 8.24 0.35
N GLU A 290 3.63 9.19 -0.46
CA GLU A 290 3.84 10.63 -0.26
C GLU A 290 3.38 11.18 1.10
N PHE A 291 2.48 10.45 1.77
CA PHE A 291 1.91 10.82 3.07
C PHE A 291 2.58 10.13 4.27
N ALA A 292 3.62 9.33 4.03
CA ALA A 292 4.36 8.63 5.08
C ALA A 292 5.48 9.47 5.66
N ASP A 293 5.96 9.09 6.84
CA ASP A 293 7.23 9.60 7.38
C ASP A 293 8.42 8.99 6.65
N VAL A 294 8.34 7.68 6.42
CA VAL A 294 9.34 6.90 5.69
C VAL A 294 8.63 6.10 4.60
N ALA A 295 9.20 6.04 3.41
CA ALA A 295 8.74 5.12 2.38
C ALA A 295 9.87 4.23 1.88
N VAL A 296 9.58 2.96 1.64
CA VAL A 296 10.56 1.97 1.20
C VAL A 296 10.10 1.28 -0.08
N GLY A 297 11.05 1.00 -0.97
CA GLY A 297 10.79 0.27 -2.20
C GLY A 297 12.06 -0.38 -2.75
N ASP A 298 11.93 -0.97 -3.92
CA ASP A 298 13.05 -1.61 -4.62
C ASP A 298 13.85 -0.59 -5.45
N PRO A 299 15.19 -0.65 -5.43
CA PRO A 299 16.05 0.12 -6.32
C PRO A 299 16.20 -0.58 -7.69
N TRP A 300 15.15 -0.62 -8.51
CA TRP A 300 15.13 -1.36 -9.80
C TRP A 300 16.03 -0.81 -10.92
N TYR A 301 16.87 0.19 -10.65
CA TYR A 301 17.74 0.77 -11.67
C TYR A 301 18.92 -0.15 -12.04
N ARG A 302 19.12 -1.25 -11.30
CA ARG A 302 20.16 -2.25 -11.56
C ARG A 302 19.62 -3.68 -11.42
N PRO A 303 20.28 -4.67 -12.05
CA PRO A 303 19.96 -6.09 -11.84
C PRO A 303 20.18 -6.51 -10.38
N THR A 304 19.45 -7.52 -9.91
CA THR A 304 19.56 -8.01 -8.53
C THR A 304 20.79 -8.87 -8.29
N ALA A 305 21.30 -9.59 -9.30
CA ALA A 305 22.58 -10.32 -9.30
C ALA A 305 22.85 -11.21 -8.07
N GLY A 306 21.81 -11.80 -7.47
CA GLY A 306 21.94 -12.64 -6.27
C GLY A 306 22.10 -11.88 -4.95
N ASP A 307 21.91 -10.55 -4.95
CA ASP A 307 21.86 -9.73 -3.73
C ASP A 307 20.72 -10.25 -2.83
N PRO A 308 20.98 -10.50 -1.52
CA PRO A 308 19.96 -10.89 -0.56
C PRO A 308 18.79 -9.90 -0.47
N GLY A 309 19.04 -8.63 -0.80
CA GLY A 309 18.05 -7.59 -0.91
C GLY A 309 18.58 -6.22 -0.56
N ARG A 310 18.12 -5.22 -1.31
CA ARG A 310 18.37 -3.80 -1.08
C ARG A 310 17.07 -3.02 -1.22
N SER A 311 16.97 -1.93 -0.46
CA SER A 311 15.84 -1.02 -0.44
C SER A 311 16.30 0.39 -0.80
N LEU A 312 15.51 1.05 -1.63
CA LEU A 312 15.47 2.50 -1.71
C LEU A 312 14.59 3.01 -0.57
N VAL A 313 15.09 3.97 0.21
CA VAL A 313 14.42 4.51 1.40
C VAL A 313 14.27 6.01 1.24
N LEU A 314 13.05 6.52 1.41
CA LEU A 314 12.71 7.93 1.33
C LEU A 314 12.38 8.44 2.73
N ALA A 315 13.16 9.40 3.23
CA ALA A 315 12.76 10.20 4.39
C ALA A 315 11.89 11.35 3.89
N ARG A 316 10.64 11.43 4.35
CA ARG A 316 9.65 12.40 3.87
C ARG A 316 9.26 13.44 4.92
N THR A 317 9.44 13.10 6.19
CA THR A 317 9.26 14.02 7.32
C THR A 317 10.54 14.09 8.14
N GLU A 318 10.72 15.19 8.87
CA GLU A 318 11.83 15.36 9.82
C GLU A 318 11.86 14.25 10.88
N ARG A 319 10.68 13.78 11.30
CA ARG A 319 10.54 12.63 12.21
C ARG A 319 11.07 11.35 11.58
N GLY A 320 10.69 11.06 10.33
CA GLY A 320 11.19 9.90 9.60
C GLY A 320 12.70 9.95 9.38
N LEU A 321 13.23 11.13 9.03
CA LEU A 321 14.67 11.35 8.86
C LEU A 321 15.45 11.04 10.14
N LYS A 322 15.05 11.65 11.27
CA LYS A 322 15.70 11.44 12.57
C LYS A 322 15.70 9.97 13.00
N LEU A 323 14.59 9.26 12.82
CA LEU A 323 14.49 7.85 13.21
C LEU A 323 15.30 6.93 12.28
N ILE A 324 15.42 7.27 10.98
CA ILE A 324 16.36 6.57 10.07
C ILE A 324 17.81 6.78 10.55
N GLU A 325 18.20 8.02 10.82
CA GLU A 325 19.58 8.34 11.25
C GLU A 325 19.92 7.68 12.59
N ALA A 326 18.98 7.66 13.55
CA ALA A 326 19.12 6.93 14.81
C ALA A 326 19.33 5.43 14.59
N ALA A 327 18.54 4.81 13.70
CA ALA A 327 18.66 3.39 13.38
C ALA A 327 19.98 3.06 12.67
N ILE A 328 20.51 3.96 11.84
CA ILE A 328 21.85 3.83 11.24
C ILE A 328 22.93 3.93 12.34
N ALA A 329 22.83 4.93 13.21
CA ALA A 329 23.80 5.15 14.30
C ALA A 329 23.83 3.98 15.30
N ALA A 330 22.68 3.37 15.56
CA ALA A 330 22.55 2.17 16.40
C ALA A 330 22.97 0.87 15.70
N GLY A 331 23.33 0.92 14.41
CA GLY A 331 23.73 -0.24 13.62
C GLY A 331 22.59 -1.18 13.25
N ALA A 332 21.32 -0.77 13.38
CA ALA A 332 20.16 -1.55 12.97
C ALA A 332 19.98 -1.55 11.44
N LEU A 333 20.41 -0.47 10.78
CA LEU A 333 20.33 -0.29 9.33
C LEU A 333 21.71 0.04 8.75
N VAL A 334 22.02 -0.57 7.60
CA VAL A 334 23.17 -0.22 6.77
C VAL A 334 22.65 0.53 5.55
N LEU A 335 22.60 1.86 5.64
CA LEU A 335 22.08 2.75 4.60
C LEU A 335 23.11 3.80 4.21
N GLU A 336 23.22 4.05 2.92
CA GLU A 336 24.03 5.12 2.35
C GLU A 336 23.10 6.19 1.77
N GLN A 337 23.38 7.47 2.03
CA GLN A 337 22.65 8.54 1.36
C GLN A 337 23.03 8.55 -0.12
N VAL A 338 22.03 8.61 -0.99
CA VAL A 338 22.20 8.64 -2.44
C VAL A 338 21.53 9.87 -3.04
N GLY A 339 21.85 10.15 -4.30
CA GLY A 339 21.28 11.29 -5.01
C GLY A 339 19.77 11.14 -5.30
N PRO A 340 19.02 12.26 -5.36
CA PRO A 340 17.57 12.25 -5.59
C PRO A 340 17.17 11.65 -6.95
N GLU A 341 18.06 11.65 -7.93
CA GLU A 341 17.87 11.08 -9.26
C GLU A 341 17.69 9.56 -9.26
N LEU A 342 18.14 8.85 -8.22
CA LEU A 342 17.95 7.41 -8.11
C LEU A 342 16.49 7.02 -7.89
N LEU A 343 15.64 7.89 -7.32
CA LEU A 343 14.22 7.58 -7.17
C LEU A 343 13.51 7.47 -8.54
N PRO A 344 13.57 8.46 -9.44
CA PRO A 344 13.08 8.31 -10.81
C PRO A 344 13.71 7.14 -11.57
N ALA A 345 15.02 6.94 -11.45
CA ALA A 345 15.74 5.86 -12.14
C ALA A 345 15.28 4.47 -11.68
N SER A 346 14.96 4.32 -10.39
CA SER A 346 14.45 3.08 -9.81
C SER A 346 13.00 2.79 -10.19
N GLN A 347 12.23 3.79 -10.61
CA GLN A 347 10.78 3.67 -10.76
C GLN A 347 10.23 4.30 -12.07
N PRO A 348 10.82 4.05 -13.26
CA PRO A 348 10.46 4.75 -14.49
C PRO A 348 8.99 4.53 -14.90
N ASN A 349 8.43 3.36 -14.58
CA ASN A 349 7.04 3.02 -14.88
C ASN A 349 6.04 3.79 -14.01
N LEU A 350 6.41 4.16 -12.77
CA LEU A 350 5.49 4.83 -11.84
C LEU A 350 5.19 6.27 -12.29
N LEU A 351 6.17 6.98 -12.84
CA LEU A 351 5.98 8.34 -13.35
C LEU A 351 4.96 8.36 -14.51
N ARG A 352 5.12 7.42 -15.47
CA ARG A 352 4.19 7.26 -16.60
C ARG A 352 2.81 6.82 -16.12
N ALA A 353 2.74 5.90 -15.16
CA ALA A 353 1.49 5.44 -14.58
C ALA A 353 0.72 6.59 -13.90
N ARG A 354 1.42 7.44 -13.13
CA ARG A 354 0.86 8.61 -12.46
C ARG A 354 0.34 9.65 -13.45
N GLY A 355 1.09 9.97 -14.50
CA GLY A 355 0.60 10.86 -15.56
C GLY A 355 -0.67 10.32 -16.23
N ALA A 356 -0.73 9.02 -16.51
CA ALA A 356 -1.90 8.39 -17.12
C ALA A 356 -3.18 8.47 -16.26
N VAL A 357 -3.07 8.65 -14.94
CA VAL A 357 -4.23 8.81 -14.05
C VAL A 357 -5.04 10.05 -14.42
N TRP A 358 -4.40 11.16 -14.78
CA TRP A 358 -5.10 12.37 -15.18
C TRP A 358 -6.03 12.13 -16.38
N GLY A 359 -5.51 11.51 -17.44
CA GLY A 359 -6.28 11.17 -18.64
C GLY A 359 -7.47 10.24 -18.34
N ARG A 360 -7.27 9.26 -17.45
CA ARG A 360 -8.34 8.36 -16.98
C ARG A 360 -9.42 9.14 -16.23
N MET A 361 -9.03 10.00 -15.28
CA MET A 361 -9.97 10.77 -14.47
C MET A 361 -10.78 11.77 -15.30
N VAL A 362 -10.15 12.48 -16.24
CA VAL A 362 -10.86 13.41 -17.14
C VAL A 362 -11.89 12.65 -17.98
N THR A 363 -11.51 11.48 -18.52
CA THR A 363 -12.40 10.64 -19.32
C THR A 363 -13.60 10.14 -18.50
N LEU A 364 -13.36 9.68 -17.27
CA LEU A 364 -14.43 9.24 -16.37
C LEU A 364 -15.40 10.37 -16.03
N ARG A 365 -14.88 11.56 -15.71
CA ARG A 365 -15.72 12.74 -15.42
C ARG A 365 -16.56 13.15 -16.62
N ALA A 366 -15.98 13.15 -17.82
CA ALA A 366 -16.71 13.40 -19.06
C ALA A 366 -17.83 12.35 -19.31
N ALA A 367 -17.61 11.11 -18.86
CA ALA A 367 -18.59 10.04 -18.94
C ALA A 367 -19.63 10.03 -17.78
N GLY A 368 -19.59 11.01 -16.88
CA GLY A 368 -20.49 11.14 -15.72
C GLY A 368 -20.17 10.22 -14.54
N LEU A 369 -18.98 9.61 -14.53
CA LEU A 369 -18.54 8.70 -13.47
C LEU A 369 -17.78 9.44 -12.35
N MET A 370 -17.82 8.86 -11.16
CA MET A 370 -17.09 9.38 -10.00
C MET A 370 -15.59 9.16 -10.15
N THR A 371 -14.80 10.08 -9.60
CA THR A 371 -13.34 9.97 -9.50
C THR A 371 -12.89 10.52 -8.15
N PRO A 372 -11.79 10.03 -7.57
CA PRO A 372 -11.18 10.67 -6.42
C PRO A 372 -10.89 12.14 -6.69
N ARG A 373 -10.94 12.98 -5.66
CA ARG A 373 -10.47 14.36 -5.72
C ARG A 373 -8.98 14.37 -5.37
N THR A 374 -8.21 15.15 -6.09
CA THR A 374 -6.78 15.31 -5.84
C THR A 374 -6.44 16.78 -5.78
N ARG A 375 -5.67 17.19 -4.79
CA ARG A 375 -5.21 18.57 -4.61
C ARG A 375 -3.70 18.56 -4.35
N HIS A 376 -2.97 19.49 -4.97
CA HIS A 376 -1.52 19.58 -4.86
C HIS A 376 -0.77 18.29 -5.29
N LEU A 377 -1.36 17.56 -6.24
CA LEU A 377 -0.81 16.36 -6.88
C LEU A 377 -0.84 16.57 -8.40
N PRO A 378 0.17 17.23 -9.01
CA PRO A 378 0.08 17.83 -10.35
C PRO A 378 0.19 16.83 -11.52
N MET A 379 -0.74 15.86 -11.58
CA MET A 379 -0.76 14.81 -12.60
C MET A 379 -1.01 15.33 -14.03
N ALA A 380 -1.65 16.49 -14.19
CA ALA A 380 -1.90 17.10 -15.50
C ALA A 380 -0.60 17.47 -16.22
N ARG A 381 0.36 18.04 -15.48
CA ARG A 381 1.68 18.40 -15.99
C ARG A 381 2.43 17.15 -16.46
N MET A 382 2.40 16.08 -15.65
CA MET A 382 3.03 14.81 -16.02
C MET A 382 2.37 14.16 -17.24
N TRP A 383 1.04 14.20 -17.33
CA TRP A 383 0.33 13.70 -18.50
C TRP A 383 0.77 14.43 -19.77
N ARG A 384 0.98 15.75 -19.69
CA ARG A 384 1.45 16.57 -20.82
C ARG A 384 2.92 16.30 -21.16
N ASP A 385 3.79 16.28 -20.15
CA ASP A 385 5.25 16.38 -20.33
C ASP A 385 5.95 15.01 -20.40
N ASN A 386 5.39 13.97 -19.75
CA ASN A 386 6.07 12.66 -19.60
C ASN A 386 5.42 11.52 -20.39
N LEU A 387 4.24 11.71 -21.00
CA LEU A 387 3.56 10.69 -21.79
C LEU A 387 3.68 10.96 -23.30
N SER A 388 3.98 9.90 -24.04
CA SER A 388 3.89 9.87 -25.50
C SER A 388 2.44 10.04 -25.99
N ALA A 389 2.25 10.38 -27.27
CA ALA A 389 0.92 10.47 -27.88
C ALA A 389 0.13 9.15 -27.75
N LYS A 390 0.83 8.01 -27.88
CA LYS A 390 0.24 6.68 -27.69
C LYS A 390 -0.26 6.48 -26.27
N GLU A 391 0.54 6.83 -25.26
CA GLU A 391 0.15 6.69 -23.84
C GLU A 391 -0.99 7.64 -23.46
N LYS A 392 -0.98 8.87 -24.00
CA LYS A 392 -2.10 9.83 -23.86
C LYS A 392 -3.40 9.23 -24.40
N LEU A 393 -3.38 8.65 -25.61
CA LEU A 393 -4.53 7.96 -26.21
C LEU A 393 -4.97 6.74 -25.38
N GLN A 394 -4.03 5.93 -24.91
CA GLN A 394 -4.32 4.75 -24.07
C GLN A 394 -4.94 5.13 -22.71
N SER A 395 -4.54 6.27 -22.14
CA SER A 395 -5.08 6.79 -20.88
C SER A 395 -6.50 7.32 -21.02
N THR A 396 -6.91 7.74 -22.22
CA THR A 396 -8.22 8.34 -22.51
C THR A 396 -9.15 7.36 -23.24
N VAL A 397 -8.91 7.08 -24.52
CA VAL A 397 -9.71 6.14 -25.34
C VAL A 397 -9.70 4.73 -24.75
N GLY A 398 -8.56 4.28 -24.23
CA GLY A 398 -8.50 3.00 -23.51
C GLY A 398 -9.41 2.97 -22.27
N THR A 399 -9.64 4.11 -21.64
CA THR A 399 -10.55 4.24 -20.49
C THR A 399 -12.01 4.18 -20.92
N VAL A 400 -12.38 4.75 -22.07
CA VAL A 400 -13.73 4.57 -22.65
C VAL A 400 -14.06 3.09 -22.82
N ARG A 401 -13.12 2.29 -23.33
CA ARG A 401 -13.29 0.83 -23.45
C ARG A 401 -13.42 0.15 -22.08
N ARG A 402 -12.62 0.58 -21.09
CA ARG A 402 -12.66 0.03 -19.72
C ARG A 402 -13.96 0.35 -18.97
N ILE A 403 -14.62 1.47 -19.26
CA ILE A 403 -15.95 1.78 -18.69
C ILE A 403 -16.94 0.66 -18.98
N ARG A 404 -16.95 0.13 -20.20
CA ARG A 404 -17.80 -1.00 -20.58
C ARG A 404 -17.25 -2.32 -20.03
N ARG A 405 -15.98 -2.63 -20.30
CA ARG A 405 -15.38 -3.94 -19.94
C ARG A 405 -15.35 -4.23 -18.44
N LYS A 406 -15.21 -3.19 -17.60
CA LYS A 406 -15.20 -3.32 -16.14
C LYS A 406 -16.53 -2.92 -15.48
N SER A 407 -17.59 -2.75 -16.27
CA SER A 407 -18.94 -2.39 -15.79
C SER A 407 -18.92 -1.22 -14.80
N LEU A 408 -18.17 -0.15 -15.13
CA LEU A 408 -17.93 0.96 -14.20
C LEU A 408 -19.18 1.81 -13.93
N ARG A 409 -20.23 1.64 -14.74
CA ARG A 409 -21.53 2.30 -14.54
C ARG A 409 -22.46 1.55 -13.59
N ALA A 410 -22.24 0.25 -13.41
CA ALA A 410 -23.00 -0.56 -12.48
C ALA A 410 -22.32 -0.53 -11.10
N PRO A 411 -23.09 -0.56 -10.00
CA PRO A 411 -22.52 -0.80 -8.67
C PRO A 411 -21.75 -2.13 -8.66
N ALA A 412 -20.69 -2.20 -7.88
CA ALA A 412 -20.00 -3.46 -7.61
C ALA A 412 -20.89 -4.37 -6.75
N ASP A 413 -20.88 -5.66 -7.05
CA ASP A 413 -21.41 -6.67 -6.14
C ASP A 413 -20.42 -6.82 -4.97
N LEU A 414 -20.89 -6.49 -3.77
CA LEU A 414 -20.09 -6.49 -2.54
C LEU A 414 -20.42 -7.68 -1.63
N THR A 415 -20.96 -8.76 -2.20
CA THR A 415 -21.18 -10.01 -1.46
C THR A 415 -19.85 -10.55 -0.93
N PRO A 416 -19.67 -10.67 0.41
CA PRO A 416 -18.43 -11.18 0.96
C PRO A 416 -18.25 -12.67 0.65
N MET A 417 -17.00 -13.10 0.63
CA MET A 417 -16.65 -14.51 0.72
C MET A 417 -17.15 -15.07 2.06
N GLU A 418 -17.68 -16.29 2.03
CA GLU A 418 -18.12 -17.03 3.23
C GLU A 418 -16.95 -17.47 4.11
#